data_AF-A0A167QK66-F1
#
_entry.id   AF-A0A167QK66-F1
#
_cell.length_a   1.000
_cell.length_b   1.000
_cell.length_c   1.000
_cell.angle_alpha   90.00
_cell.angle_beta   90.00
_cell.angle_gamma   90.00
#
_symmetry.space_group_name_H-M   'P 1'
#
loop_
_entity.id
_entity.type
_entity.pdbx_description
1 polymer ?
#
loop_
_entity_poly.entity_id
_entity_poly.type
_entity_poly.pdbx_seq_one_letter_code
_entity_poly.pdbx_strand_id
1 'polypeptide(L)'
;MASRFASKTSLLKSSPVSQILKRSYASEHGSAKHATESFPEERFSSNVWRNSLLTIIAGVVFYRVSEHVTGQGEEKHPFTKWIEYRMTPSTEMDRINTENLEAAEKLAEYRLVYQDAQRAPIYRMRYPESFERASARGLTAGSHADLTDLKIRSD
;
A
#
# COMPACT_ATOMS: atom_id res chain seq x y z
N MET A 1 -36.52 -3.31 43.20
CA MET A 1 -36.85 -2.17 42.32
C MET A 1 -35.77 -2.03 41.27
N ALA A 2 -36.12 -2.34 40.02
CA ALA A 2 -35.21 -2.33 38.89
C ALA A 2 -35.11 -0.91 38.31
N SER A 3 -33.89 -0.35 38.25
CA SER A 3 -33.62 0.88 37.50
C SER A 3 -32.75 0.54 36.31
N ARG A 4 -33.33 0.75 35.12
CA ARG A 4 -32.80 0.42 33.80
C ARG A 4 -31.77 1.48 33.41
N PHE A 5 -30.50 1.10 33.33
CA PHE A 5 -29.50 1.93 32.65
C PHE A 5 -29.71 1.81 31.13
N ALA A 6 -30.24 2.88 30.53
CA ALA A 6 -30.44 2.99 29.09
C ALA A 6 -29.10 3.23 28.39
N SER A 7 -28.56 2.17 27.78
CA SER A 7 -27.43 2.25 26.86
C SER A 7 -27.83 3.05 25.62
N LYS A 8 -27.33 4.28 25.50
CA LYS A 8 -27.44 5.07 24.27
C LYS A 8 -26.48 4.48 23.23
N THR A 9 -26.99 3.65 22.34
CA THR A 9 -26.28 3.17 21.16
C THR A 9 -26.10 4.33 20.18
N SER A 10 -24.87 4.86 20.09
CA SER A 10 -24.51 5.80 19.04
C SER A 10 -24.43 5.03 17.72
N LEU A 11 -25.39 5.28 16.83
CA LEU A 11 -25.36 4.74 15.46
C LEU A 11 -24.16 5.33 14.72
N LEU A 12 -23.24 4.44 14.35
CA LEU A 12 -22.10 4.70 13.50
C LEU A 12 -22.59 5.26 12.15
N LYS A 13 -22.29 6.53 11.90
CA LYS A 13 -22.53 7.19 10.61
C LYS A 13 -21.50 6.63 9.62
N SER A 14 -21.89 5.63 8.83
CA SER A 14 -21.06 5.12 7.74
C SER A 14 -20.86 6.24 6.71
N SER A 15 -19.63 6.73 6.60
CA SER A 15 -19.23 7.59 5.48
C SER A 15 -19.26 6.74 4.21
N PRO A 16 -19.90 7.18 3.10
CA PRO A 16 -19.76 6.49 1.83
C PRO A 16 -18.32 6.69 1.36
N VAL A 17 -17.50 5.64 1.53
CA VAL A 17 -16.23 5.50 0.83
C VAL A 17 -16.54 5.55 -0.66
N SER A 18 -16.31 6.70 -1.26
CA SER A 18 -16.33 6.88 -2.71
C SER A 18 -15.31 5.93 -3.30
N GLN A 19 -15.80 4.84 -3.90
CA GLN A 19 -14.99 3.88 -4.64
C GLN A 19 -14.37 4.55 -5.86
N ILE A 20 -13.23 5.22 -5.68
CA ILE A 20 -12.37 5.65 -6.77
C ILE A 20 -11.40 4.51 -7.03
N LEU A 21 -11.85 3.51 -7.80
CA LEU A 21 -11.00 2.66 -8.64
C LEU A 21 -11.87 1.99 -9.71
N LYS A 22 -12.37 2.77 -10.67
CA LYS A 22 -12.78 2.21 -11.98
C LYS A 22 -11.53 2.06 -12.84
N ARG A 23 -10.77 0.98 -12.61
CA ARG A 23 -9.75 0.54 -13.57
C ARG A 23 -10.47 -0.28 -14.64
N SER A 24 -10.99 0.39 -15.66
CA SER A 24 -11.57 -0.27 -16.83
C SER A 24 -10.42 -0.73 -17.72
N TYR A 25 -10.23 -2.04 -17.83
CA TYR A 25 -9.41 -2.62 -18.88
C TYR A 25 -10.20 -2.49 -20.19
N ALA A 26 -9.67 -1.71 -21.14
CA ALA A 26 -10.24 -1.59 -22.47
C ALA A 26 -9.84 -2.83 -23.27
N SER A 27 -10.72 -3.81 -23.31
CA SER A 27 -10.68 -4.88 -24.31
C SER A 27 -12.11 -5.25 -24.69
N GLU A 28 -12.71 -4.42 -25.55
CA GLU A 28 -13.87 -4.85 -26.33
C GLU A 28 -13.66 -4.46 -27.78
N HIS A 29 -13.53 -5.50 -28.59
CA HIS A 29 -13.33 -5.46 -30.03
C HIS A 29 -14.69 -5.20 -30.68
N GLY A 30 -15.03 -3.92 -30.87
CA GLY A 30 -16.23 -3.47 -31.57
C GLY A 30 -15.92 -3.07 -33.01
N SER A 31 -16.16 -4.00 -33.93
CA SER A 31 -16.15 -3.79 -35.37
C SER A 31 -17.02 -2.61 -35.81
N ALA A 32 -16.50 -1.83 -36.76
CA ALA A 32 -17.23 -0.96 -37.69
C ALA A 32 -18.01 0.25 -37.14
N LYS A 33 -17.30 1.29 -36.66
CA LYS A 33 -17.75 2.70 -36.74
C LYS A 33 -16.57 3.67 -36.90
N HIS A 34 -15.89 3.64 -38.04
CA HIS A 34 -15.11 4.79 -38.49
C HIS A 34 -16.07 5.81 -39.13
N ALA A 35 -16.59 6.74 -38.34
CA ALA A 35 -17.08 8.04 -38.81
C ALA A 35 -17.34 8.99 -37.62
N THR A 36 -16.41 9.93 -37.44
CA THR A 36 -16.59 11.22 -36.76
C THR A 36 -16.48 11.27 -35.22
N GLU A 37 -15.37 10.81 -34.65
CA GLU A 37 -14.91 11.36 -33.36
C GLU A 37 -14.03 12.58 -33.63
N SER A 38 -14.57 13.78 -33.36
CA SER A 38 -13.80 15.03 -33.42
C SER A 38 -12.98 15.14 -32.15
N PHE A 39 -11.71 14.76 -32.23
CA PHE A 39 -10.73 15.05 -31.19
C PHE A 39 -10.45 16.57 -31.20
N PRO A 40 -10.49 17.25 -30.04
CA PRO A 40 -10.15 18.66 -29.98
C PRO A 40 -8.71 18.84 -30.45
N GLU A 41 -8.49 19.73 -31.42
CA GLU A 41 -7.14 20.03 -31.92
C GLU A 41 -6.25 20.52 -30.77
N GLU A 42 -5.22 19.74 -30.42
CA GLU A 42 -4.27 20.11 -29.38
C GLU A 42 -3.39 21.25 -29.87
N ARG A 43 -3.79 22.49 -29.56
CA ARG A 43 -2.98 23.68 -29.79
C ARG A 43 -1.99 23.87 -28.65
N PHE A 44 -0.83 24.47 -28.93
CA PHE A 44 0.19 24.83 -27.93
C PHE A 44 -0.31 25.82 -26.85
N SER A 45 -1.51 26.40 -27.02
CA SER A 45 -2.20 27.21 -26.00
C SER A 45 -3.20 26.43 -25.15
N SER A 46 -3.25 25.10 -25.27
CA SER A 46 -4.10 24.27 -24.42
C SER A 46 -3.70 24.38 -22.94
N ASN A 47 -4.64 24.09 -22.05
CA ASN A 47 -4.40 24.18 -20.60
C ASN A 47 -3.23 23.31 -20.15
N VAL A 48 -2.95 22.20 -20.84
CA VAL A 48 -1.82 21.32 -20.55
C VAL A 48 -0.49 22.04 -20.81
N TRP A 49 -0.32 22.64 -21.99
CA TRP A 49 0.91 23.37 -22.32
C TRP A 49 1.11 24.62 -21.46
N ARG A 50 0.03 25.35 -21.16
CA ARG A 50 0.09 26.51 -20.25
C ARG A 50 0.51 26.11 -18.84
N ASN A 51 -0.09 25.06 -18.28
CA ASN A 51 0.24 24.61 -16.93
C ASN A 51 1.66 24.03 -16.87
N SER A 52 2.10 23.31 -17.91
CA SER A 52 3.48 22.82 -18.03
C SER A 52 4.49 23.97 -18.09
N LEU A 53 4.23 25.01 -18.89
CA LEU A 53 5.10 26.18 -18.98
C LEU A 53 5.16 26.93 -17.64
N LEU A 54 4.01 27.13 -16.98
CA LEU A 54 3.96 27.75 -15.65
C LEU A 54 4.74 26.92 -14.62
N THR A 55 4.65 25.59 -14.67
CA THR A 55 5.40 24.70 -13.78
C THR A 55 6.91 24.82 -14.01
N ILE A 56 7.35 24.89 -15.27
CA ILE A 56 8.77 25.08 -15.61
C ILE A 56 9.26 26.44 -15.10
N ILE A 57 8.50 27.52 -15.37
CA ILE A 57 8.85 28.87 -14.91
C ILE A 57 8.92 28.93 -13.39
N ALA A 58 7.92 28.36 -12.70
CA ALA A 58 7.90 28.28 -11.24
C ALA A 58 9.12 27.52 -10.70
N GLY A 59 9.51 26.41 -11.34
CA GLY A 59 10.71 25.66 -10.99
C GLY A 59 12.00 26.46 -11.15
N VAL A 60 12.15 27.23 -12.24
CA VAL A 60 13.33 28.09 -12.46
C VAL A 60 13.42 29.22 -11.45
N VAL A 61 12.29 29.89 -11.17
CA VAL A 61 12.23 30.94 -10.14
C VAL A 61 12.56 30.36 -8.78
N PHE A 62 11.99 29.20 -8.43
CA PHE A 62 12.28 28.51 -7.18
C PHE A 62 13.77 28.14 -7.05
N TYR A 63 14.39 27.61 -8.11
CA TYR A 63 15.81 27.29 -8.13
C TYR A 63 16.70 28.53 -7.90
N ARG A 64 16.38 29.66 -8.54
CA ARG A 64 17.16 30.90 -8.35
C ARG A 64 17.00 31.48 -6.95
N VAL A 65 15.80 31.43 -6.40
CA VAL A 65 15.55 31.86 -5.02
C VAL A 65 16.27 30.93 -4.04
N SER A 66 16.23 29.62 -4.25
CA SER A 66 16.92 28.68 -3.37
C SER A 66 18.44 28.84 -3.42
N GLU A 67 19.02 29.11 -4.59
CA GLU A 67 20.45 29.42 -4.74
C GLU A 67 20.83 30.72 -4.01
N HIS A 68 20.04 31.78 -4.15
CA HIS A 68 20.27 33.05 -3.46
C HIS A 68 20.18 32.94 -1.94
N VAL A 69 19.21 32.17 -1.43
CA VAL A 69 19.02 32.01 0.02
C VAL A 69 20.08 31.08 0.63
N THR A 70 20.44 30.00 -0.07
CA THR A 70 21.47 29.06 0.39
C THR A 70 22.88 29.70 0.33
N GLY A 71 23.12 30.62 -0.61
CA GLY A 71 24.39 31.35 -0.73
C GLY A 71 24.64 32.40 0.36
N GLN A 72 23.63 32.79 1.14
CA GLN A 72 23.74 33.80 2.20
C GLN A 72 24.18 33.24 3.57
N GLY A 73 24.52 31.95 3.65
CA GLY A 73 25.07 31.34 4.86
C GLY A 73 24.02 30.95 5.92
N GLU A 74 22.72 31.02 5.60
CA GLU A 74 21.70 30.37 6.42
C GLU A 74 21.76 28.84 6.20
N GLU A 75 21.95 28.07 7.27
CA GLU A 75 22.14 26.61 7.21
C GLU A 75 20.93 25.84 6.65
N LYS A 76 19.73 26.45 6.67
CA LYS A 76 18.48 25.81 6.26
C LYS A 76 17.65 26.72 5.35
N HIS A 77 17.23 26.17 4.21
CA HIS A 77 16.30 26.85 3.31
C HIS A 77 14.97 27.19 4.01
N PRO A 78 14.35 28.35 3.77
CA PRO A 78 13.10 28.78 4.43
C PRO A 78 11.95 27.81 4.26
N PHE A 79 11.87 27.11 3.12
CA PHE A 79 10.89 26.04 2.91
C PHE A 79 11.13 24.87 3.85
N THR A 80 12.38 24.46 4.06
CA THR A 80 12.74 23.42 5.04
C THR A 80 12.39 23.85 6.46
N LYS A 81 12.65 25.12 6.81
CA LYS A 81 12.26 25.69 8.11
C LYS A 81 10.74 25.72 8.31
N TRP A 82 9.98 26.00 7.26
CA TRP A 82 8.51 25.95 7.29
C TRP A 82 7.99 24.52 7.48
N ILE A 83 8.59 23.54 6.79
CA ILE A 83 8.29 22.12 6.98
C ILE A 83 8.62 21.71 8.43
N GLU A 84 9.81 22.05 8.92
CA GLU A 84 10.27 21.74 10.28
C GLU A 84 9.33 22.31 11.34
N TYR A 85 8.84 23.55 11.16
CA TYR A 85 7.86 24.16 12.05
C TYR A 85 6.52 23.40 12.11
N ARG A 86 6.13 22.72 11.03
CA ARG A 86 4.88 21.94 10.95
C ARG A 86 5.06 20.48 11.34
N MET A 87 6.29 20.00 11.39
CA MET A 87 6.63 18.64 11.77
C MET A 87 6.81 18.51 13.28
N THR A 88 6.71 17.29 13.78
CA THR A 88 7.07 16.97 15.16
C THR A 88 8.59 17.15 15.33
N PRO A 89 9.06 17.79 16.41
CA PRO A 89 10.49 17.98 16.64
C PRO A 89 11.21 16.63 16.76
N SER A 90 12.46 16.58 16.30
CA SER A 90 13.27 15.35 16.31
C SER A 90 13.43 14.77 17.71
N THR A 91 13.53 15.62 18.73
CA THR A 91 13.68 15.21 20.13
C THR A 91 12.51 14.37 20.65
N GLU A 92 11.29 14.67 20.21
CA GLU A 92 10.10 13.88 20.58
C GLU A 92 10.08 12.53 19.85
N MET A 93 10.49 12.51 18.58
CA MET A 93 10.63 11.27 17.80
C MET A 93 11.73 10.38 18.38
N ASP A 94 12.85 10.97 18.80
CA ASP A 94 13.95 10.25 19.47
C ASP A 94 13.47 9.63 20.78
N ARG A 95 12.69 10.36 21.58
CA ARG A 95 12.07 9.83 22.81
C ARG A 95 11.17 8.63 22.52
N ILE A 96 10.31 8.73 21.52
CA ILE A 96 9.40 7.62 21.12
C ILE A 96 10.21 6.42 20.62
N ASN A 97 11.28 6.67 19.86
CA ASN A 97 12.16 5.62 19.36
C ASN A 97 12.91 4.91 20.51
N THR A 98 13.38 5.65 21.50
CA THR A 98 14.02 5.06 22.69
C THR A 98 13.02 4.22 23.49
N GLU A 99 11.80 4.71 23.69
CA GLU A 99 10.74 3.95 24.39
C GLU A 99 10.40 2.64 23.64
N ASN A 100 10.33 2.69 22.31
CA ASN A 100 10.09 1.51 21.48
C ASN A 100 11.26 0.52 21.53
N LEU A 101 12.50 1.03 21.55
CA LEU A 101 13.70 0.21 21.65
C LEU A 101 13.76 -0.52 22.99
N GLU A 102 13.48 0.18 24.09
CA GLU A 102 13.37 -0.42 25.43
C GLU A 102 12.26 -1.47 25.51
N ALA A 103 11.10 -1.22 24.88
CA ALA A 103 10.02 -2.18 24.85
C ALA A 103 10.39 -3.44 24.05
N ALA A 104 11.09 -3.28 22.94
CA ALA A 104 11.59 -4.39 22.13
C ALA A 104 12.65 -5.21 22.87
N GLU A 105 13.54 -4.56 23.60
CA GLU A 105 14.55 -5.20 24.46
C GLU A 105 13.89 -6.06 25.54
N LYS A 106 12.94 -5.50 26.29
CA LYS A 106 12.17 -6.23 27.32
C LYS A 106 11.44 -7.44 26.73
N LEU A 107 10.87 -7.30 25.53
CA LEU A 107 10.20 -8.41 24.84
C LEU A 107 11.20 -9.49 24.42
N ALA A 108 12.38 -9.10 23.94
CA ALA A 108 13.43 -10.03 23.56
C ALA A 108 13.96 -10.82 24.77
N GLU A 109 14.21 -10.15 25.89
CA GLU A 109 14.61 -10.79 27.15
C GLU A 109 13.55 -11.78 27.63
N TYR A 110 12.28 -11.35 27.66
CA TYR A 110 11.17 -12.23 28.03
C TYR A 110 11.09 -13.45 27.11
N ARG A 111 11.28 -13.25 25.80
CA ARG A 111 11.26 -14.34 24.83
C ARG A 111 12.42 -15.31 25.03
N LEU A 112 13.61 -14.83 25.37
CA LEU A 112 14.77 -15.67 25.66
C LEU A 112 14.50 -16.55 26.89
N VAL A 113 14.05 -15.95 27.99
CA VAL A 113 13.68 -16.68 29.23
C VAL A 113 12.58 -17.71 28.94
N TYR A 114 11.58 -17.34 28.15
CA TYR A 114 10.52 -18.26 27.77
C TYR A 114 11.02 -19.41 26.88
N GLN A 115 11.92 -19.13 25.93
CA GLN A 115 12.50 -20.17 25.07
C GLN A 115 13.30 -21.19 25.87
N ASP A 116 14.11 -20.75 26.83
CA ASP A 116 14.87 -21.64 27.72
C ASP A 116 13.95 -22.47 28.63
N ALA A 117 12.82 -21.88 29.06
CA ALA A 117 11.83 -22.57 29.89
C ALA A 117 10.95 -23.56 29.09
N GLN A 118 10.76 -23.36 27.80
CA GLN A 118 9.94 -24.23 26.97
C GLN A 118 10.70 -25.49 26.54
N ARG A 119 10.07 -26.65 26.75
CA ARG A 119 10.58 -27.91 26.21
C ARG A 119 10.51 -27.90 24.68
N ALA A 120 11.54 -28.43 24.02
CA ALA A 120 11.57 -28.56 22.55
C ALA A 120 10.26 -29.21 22.03
N PRO A 121 9.64 -28.64 20.98
CA PRO A 121 8.36 -29.14 20.46
C PRO A 121 8.51 -30.58 19.96
N ILE A 122 7.71 -31.48 20.51
CA ILE A 122 7.69 -32.88 20.09
C ILE A 122 6.75 -33.01 18.89
N TYR A 123 7.32 -33.07 17.69
CA TYR A 123 6.55 -33.40 16.49
C TYR A 123 6.18 -34.88 16.51
N ARG A 124 4.88 -35.17 16.59
CA ARG A 124 4.34 -36.52 16.41
C ARG A 124 3.70 -36.58 15.03
N MET A 125 4.06 -37.57 14.24
CA MET A 125 3.34 -37.86 12.99
C MET A 125 1.88 -38.17 13.33
N ARG A 126 0.96 -37.32 12.86
CA ARG A 126 -0.48 -37.54 13.02
C ARG A 126 -0.99 -38.65 12.08
N TYR A 127 -0.39 -38.76 10.89
CA TYR A 127 -0.78 -39.73 9.87
C TYR A 127 0.46 -40.45 9.32
N PRO A 128 0.94 -41.51 9.99
CA PRO A 128 2.02 -42.32 9.45
C PRO A 128 1.68 -42.95 8.10
N GLU A 129 0.40 -43.25 7.87
CA GLU A 129 -0.07 -43.83 6.62
C GLU A 129 -0.02 -42.88 5.41
N SER A 130 0.26 -41.58 5.59
CA SER A 130 0.37 -40.66 4.44
C SER A 130 1.55 -40.99 3.53
N PHE A 131 2.59 -41.63 4.06
CA PHE A 131 3.72 -42.12 3.26
C PHE A 131 3.30 -43.22 2.28
N GLU A 132 2.27 -43.99 2.62
CA GLU A 132 1.74 -45.08 1.80
C GLU A 132 0.66 -44.62 0.80
N ARG A 133 0.15 -43.38 0.94
CA ARG A 133 -0.86 -42.79 0.05
C ARG A 133 -0.28 -42.25 -1.26
N ALA A 134 0.99 -42.48 -1.55
CA ALA A 134 1.56 -42.15 -2.84
C ALA A 134 0.76 -42.85 -3.95
N SER A 135 0.49 -42.14 -5.05
CA SER A 135 -0.08 -42.76 -6.25
C SER A 135 0.83 -43.92 -6.66
N ALA A 136 0.27 -45.10 -6.97
CA ALA A 136 1.04 -46.26 -7.41
C ALA A 136 1.91 -45.99 -8.65
N ARG A 137 1.64 -44.89 -9.37
CA ARG A 137 2.39 -44.42 -10.54
C ARG A 137 3.33 -43.25 -10.24
N GLY A 138 3.51 -42.86 -8.97
CA GLY A 138 4.42 -41.79 -8.55
C GLY A 138 4.06 -40.40 -9.10
N LEU A 139 2.78 -40.15 -9.38
CA LEU A 139 2.34 -38.88 -9.96
C LEU A 139 2.39 -37.76 -8.90
N THR A 140 3.10 -36.68 -9.21
CA THR A 140 3.15 -35.49 -8.36
C THR A 140 1.75 -34.87 -8.29
N ALA A 141 1.29 -34.53 -7.08
CA ALA A 141 0.01 -33.84 -6.92
C ALA A 141 0.01 -32.54 -7.75
N GLY A 142 -1.00 -32.37 -8.61
CA GLY A 142 -1.14 -31.19 -9.48
C GLY A 142 -0.47 -31.29 -10.86
N SER A 143 0.23 -32.39 -11.20
CA SER A 143 0.80 -32.56 -12.55
C SER A 143 -0.21 -32.97 -13.62
N HIS A 144 -1.37 -33.47 -13.21
CA HIS A 144 -2.44 -33.89 -14.12
C HIS A 144 -3.74 -33.21 -13.73
N ALA A 145 -4.43 -32.68 -14.74
CA ALA A 145 -5.81 -32.21 -14.64
C ALA A 145 -6.67 -33.13 -15.52
N ASP A 146 -7.83 -33.52 -15.00
CA ASP A 146 -8.82 -34.26 -15.77
C ASP A 146 -9.49 -33.31 -16.77
N LEU A 147 -9.37 -33.61 -18.07
CA LEU A 147 -9.94 -32.83 -19.17
C LEU A 147 -10.98 -33.64 -19.94
N THR A 148 -11.47 -34.75 -19.38
CA THR A 148 -12.32 -35.71 -20.10
C THR A 148 -13.65 -35.09 -20.59
N ASP A 149 -14.11 -33.99 -19.98
CA ASP A 149 -15.33 -33.26 -20.39
C ASP A 149 -15.06 -31.84 -20.94
N LEU A 150 -13.86 -31.59 -21.48
CA LEU A 150 -13.52 -30.27 -22.04
C LEU A 150 -14.15 -30.07 -23.43
N LYS A 151 -15.21 -29.26 -23.51
CA LYS A 151 -15.80 -28.82 -24.79
C LYS A 151 -15.08 -27.58 -25.33
N ILE A 152 -14.28 -27.77 -26.38
CA ILE A 152 -13.57 -26.69 -27.07
C ILE A 152 -14.56 -25.95 -27.99
N ARG A 153 -14.63 -24.63 -27.89
CA ARG A 153 -15.42 -23.78 -28.79
C ARG A 153 -14.65 -23.60 -30.10
N SER A 154 -15.20 -24.05 -31.22
CA SER A 154 -14.71 -23.70 -32.55
C SER A 154 -15.28 -22.34 -32.95
N ASP A 155 -14.43 -21.47 -33.50
CA ASP A 155 -14.79 -20.14 -34.01
C ASP A 155 -15.74 -20.21 -35.21
#